data_AF-A0A1G3A7T4-F1
#
_entry.id   AF-A0A1G3A7T4-F1
#
_cell.length_a   1.000
_cell.length_b   1.000
_cell.length_c   1.000
_cell.angle_alpha   90.00
_cell.angle_beta   90.00
_cell.angle_gamma   90.00
#
_symmetry.space_group_name_H-M   'P 1'
#
loop_
_entity.id
_entity.type
_entity.pdbx_description
1 polymer ?
#
loop_
_entity_poly.entity_id
_entity_poly.type
_entity_poly.pdbx_seq_one_letter_code
_entity_poly.pdbx_strand_id
1 'polypeptide(L)'
;MNRRGGDIISLLGLFILALLLARFTVVLKSAIKLSEPISLAHTGLSVSMPMGGGWHSEQRWMYHDSSFILSSVFAPRSDGLKDSLQRATAWAHCQYRWAAKTAPPEDRFAWKASEVDGEIVETGRAQGQALTVDWVRIERPDFLLTSFWGTAELPNGRHLDIEVHQVMSDPELPKRIFNSILKSLSFEEDPLLDAGVEVAAAIKSKGLGGDLGAQEQRASYLIKDAKGQSIGFSLEALAGSGTQTRLSVRAAGFLYITGRNAGQQETTFQCSNNLDEFTYSSRMYSGEDRSGTEIISDQGGTMMVRKLGPQAEVKKYYPGATALPNVFFDHVLRQMLDSDKRRIVLDLIDVSGKIIPTYISRIEAEGPQAAYVFDLEFLDGRGFSQKVYLDADRQIYKSLIRQEDTYVLERTGVETIAKEFPEHARRILRNSRTL
;
A
#
# COMPACT_ATOMS: atom_id res chain seq x y z
N MET A 1 9.52 46.63 67.28
CA MET A 1 8.88 46.49 65.94
C MET A 1 9.83 45.70 65.05
N ASN A 2 9.64 44.39 64.88
CA ASN A 2 10.42 43.56 63.94
C ASN A 2 9.61 42.30 63.50
N ARG A 3 8.32 42.47 63.21
CA ARG A 3 7.43 41.39 62.69
C ARG A 3 7.12 41.49 61.20
N ARG A 4 7.59 42.51 60.49
CA ARG A 4 7.26 42.74 59.07
C ARG A 4 8.08 41.90 58.07
N GLY A 5 9.17 41.27 58.48
CA GLY A 5 10.02 40.48 57.58
C GLY A 5 9.52 39.06 57.31
N GLY A 6 8.93 38.40 58.31
CA GLY A 6 8.42 37.02 58.19
C GLY A 6 7.21 36.89 57.27
N ASP A 7 6.33 37.90 57.27
CA ASP A 7 5.12 37.92 56.44
C ASP A 7 5.46 38.06 54.95
N ILE A 8 6.49 38.84 54.60
CA ILE A 8 6.96 39.02 53.21
C ILE A 8 7.58 37.72 52.68
N ILE A 9 8.39 37.04 53.49
CA ILE A 9 9.00 35.74 53.12
C ILE A 9 7.92 34.67 52.95
N SER A 10 6.90 34.66 53.81
CA SER A 10 5.79 33.71 53.74
C SER A 10 4.89 33.96 52.51
N LEU A 11 4.61 35.22 52.17
CA LEU A 11 3.88 35.59 50.95
C LEU A 11 4.66 35.24 49.68
N LEU A 12 5.98 35.46 49.66
CA LEU A 12 6.83 35.07 48.54
C LEU A 12 6.85 33.54 48.36
N GLY A 13 6.96 32.79 49.45
CA GLY A 13 6.88 31.33 49.43
C GLY A 13 5.54 30.81 48.87
N LEU A 14 4.42 31.41 49.28
CA LEU A 14 3.09 31.06 48.78
C LEU A 14 2.91 31.41 47.30
N PHE A 15 3.46 32.54 46.86
CA PHE A 15 3.44 32.95 45.45
C PHE A 15 4.25 32.00 44.56
N ILE A 16 5.46 31.61 45.00
CA ILE A 16 6.28 30.62 44.29
C ILE A 16 5.56 29.27 44.22
N LEU A 17 4.94 28.83 45.32
CA LEU A 17 4.18 27.58 45.35
C LEU A 17 2.97 27.62 44.40
N ALA A 18 2.23 28.73 44.37
CA ALA A 18 1.12 28.94 43.45
C ALA A 18 1.58 28.93 41.98
N LEU A 19 2.73 29.55 41.67
CA LEU A 19 3.34 29.50 40.34
C LEU A 19 3.77 28.08 39.96
N LEU A 20 4.35 27.32 40.89
CA LEU A 20 4.73 25.92 40.65
C LEU A 20 3.50 25.04 40.42
N LEU A 21 2.43 25.19 41.21
CA LEU A 21 1.17 24.46 41.02
C LEU A 21 0.46 24.85 39.72
N ALA A 22 0.46 26.14 39.36
CA ALA A 22 -0.06 26.60 38.08
C ALA A 22 0.75 26.03 36.92
N ARG A 23 2.09 26.08 36.98
CA ARG A 23 2.98 25.47 36.00
C ARG A 23 2.75 23.96 35.90
N PHE A 24 2.64 23.26 37.03
CA PHE A 24 2.38 21.83 37.08
C PHE A 24 1.02 21.47 36.46
N THR A 25 -0.02 22.25 36.75
CA THR A 25 -1.35 22.10 36.17
C THR A 25 -1.35 22.36 34.67
N VAL A 26 -0.64 23.41 34.22
CA VAL A 26 -0.47 23.72 32.80
C VAL A 26 0.31 22.60 32.11
N VAL A 27 1.40 22.10 32.68
CA VAL A 27 2.18 20.97 32.13
C VAL A 27 1.34 19.70 32.05
N LEU A 28 0.57 19.36 33.09
CA LEU A 28 -0.33 18.20 33.08
C LEU A 28 -1.46 18.33 32.06
N LYS A 29 -2.07 19.53 31.94
CA LYS A 29 -3.16 19.77 30.97
C LYS A 29 -2.66 19.97 29.54
N SER A 30 -1.40 20.35 29.35
CA SER A 30 -0.77 20.51 28.04
C SER A 30 0.06 19.29 27.62
N ALA A 31 0.11 18.25 28.44
CA ALA A 31 0.72 16.98 28.07
C ALA A 31 -0.02 16.43 26.85
N ILE A 32 0.72 16.27 25.74
CA ILE A 32 0.19 15.68 24.52
C ILE A 32 -0.16 14.25 24.85
N LYS A 33 -1.46 13.93 24.84
CA LYS A 33 -1.93 12.57 24.99
C LYS A 33 -1.81 11.89 23.63
N LEU A 34 -1.09 10.78 23.60
CA LEU A 34 -1.04 9.90 22.42
C LEU A 34 -2.04 8.75 22.57
N SER A 35 -2.43 8.17 21.44
CA SER A 35 -3.18 6.92 21.39
C SER A 35 -2.34 5.75 21.89
N GLU A 36 -3.00 4.63 22.14
CA GLU A 36 -2.30 3.34 22.11
C GLU A 36 -1.58 3.18 20.75
N PRO A 37 -0.45 2.47 20.70
CA PRO A 37 0.26 2.22 19.45
C PRO A 37 -0.63 1.55 18.40
N ILE A 38 -0.70 2.15 17.21
CA ILE A 38 -1.51 1.69 16.09
C ILE A 38 -0.60 0.92 15.13
N SER A 39 -0.66 -0.41 15.19
CA SER A 39 0.16 -1.27 14.35
C SER A 39 -0.34 -1.31 12.90
N LEU A 40 0.60 -1.29 11.96
CA LEU A 40 0.34 -1.55 10.55
C LEU A 40 0.56 -3.05 10.28
N ALA A 41 -0.50 -3.73 9.83
CA ALA A 41 -0.50 -5.18 9.65
C ALA A 41 0.65 -5.65 8.74
N HIS A 42 1.34 -6.71 9.17
CA HIS A 42 2.41 -7.38 8.44
C HIS A 42 3.59 -6.51 7.98
N THR A 43 3.88 -5.45 8.73
CA THR A 43 5.07 -4.60 8.50
C THR A 43 5.93 -4.45 9.74
N GLY A 44 5.43 -4.88 10.90
CA GLY A 44 6.07 -4.69 12.21
C GLY A 44 6.17 -3.22 12.67
N LEU A 45 5.63 -2.28 11.91
CA LEU A 45 5.54 -0.86 12.27
C LEU A 45 4.37 -0.62 13.23
N SER A 46 4.61 0.15 14.29
CA SER A 46 3.56 0.70 15.15
C SER A 46 3.90 2.13 15.55
N VAL A 47 2.88 2.98 15.59
CA VAL A 47 3.03 4.40 15.94
C VAL A 47 1.82 4.89 16.74
N SER A 48 2.05 5.74 17.72
CA SER A 48 0.97 6.40 18.46
C SER A 48 0.73 7.81 17.92
N MET A 49 -0.54 8.16 17.73
CA MET A 49 -0.95 9.47 17.20
C MET A 49 -1.52 10.38 18.29
N PRO A 50 -1.42 11.72 18.14
CA PRO A 50 -2.08 12.65 19.04
C PRO A 50 -3.58 12.37 19.16
N MET A 51 -4.10 12.38 20.39
CA MET A 51 -5.52 12.17 20.69
C MET A 51 -5.98 13.04 21.87
N GLY A 52 -7.29 13.07 22.11
CA GLY A 52 -7.89 13.80 23.24
C GLY A 52 -8.47 15.16 22.84
N GLY A 53 -8.66 16.06 23.80
CA GLY A 53 -9.45 17.28 23.61
C GLY A 53 -9.03 18.12 22.40
N GLY A 54 -9.82 18.10 21.33
CA GLY A 54 -9.60 18.83 20.07
C GLY A 54 -8.94 18.02 18.95
N TRP A 55 -8.35 16.86 19.25
CA TRP A 55 -7.75 15.97 18.26
C TRP A 55 -8.75 14.94 17.72
N HIS A 56 -8.80 14.81 16.40
CA HIS A 56 -9.57 13.81 15.68
C HIS A 56 -8.60 12.91 14.93
N SER A 57 -8.47 11.65 15.35
CA SER A 57 -7.55 10.67 14.76
C SER A 57 -8.31 9.50 14.14
N GLU A 58 -7.82 9.00 13.01
CA GLU A 58 -8.44 7.88 12.28
C GLU A 58 -8.33 6.53 13.01
N GLN A 59 -7.49 6.41 14.05
CA GLN A 59 -7.27 5.20 14.88
C GLN A 59 -6.86 3.92 14.11
N ARG A 60 -6.71 3.98 12.79
CA ARG A 60 -6.29 2.89 11.91
C ARG A 60 -5.55 3.45 10.69
N TRP A 61 -4.66 2.65 10.14
CA TRP A 61 -4.01 2.94 8.88
C TRP A 61 -4.99 2.83 7.71
N MET A 62 -5.00 3.83 6.85
CA MET A 62 -5.85 3.94 5.68
C MET A 62 -5.00 3.78 4.42
N TYR A 63 -5.37 2.84 3.55
CA TYR A 63 -4.70 2.68 2.27
C TYR A 63 -5.08 3.82 1.31
N HIS A 64 -4.09 4.50 0.75
CA HIS A 64 -4.27 5.54 -0.25
C HIS A 64 -3.10 5.56 -1.24
N ASP A 65 -3.40 5.39 -2.53
CA ASP A 65 -2.45 5.58 -3.63
C ASP A 65 -1.08 4.89 -3.46
N SER A 66 -1.09 3.58 -3.18
CA SER A 66 0.13 2.78 -2.93
C SER A 66 0.93 3.22 -1.70
N SER A 67 0.23 3.76 -0.68
CA SER A 67 0.77 4.05 0.65
C SER A 67 -0.27 3.77 1.73
N PHE A 68 0.16 3.60 2.98
CA PHE A 68 -0.72 3.66 4.14
C PHE A 68 -0.55 5.00 4.83
N ILE A 69 -1.66 5.65 5.15
CA ILE A 69 -1.69 6.94 5.82
C ILE A 69 -2.36 6.75 7.17
N LEU A 70 -1.79 7.36 8.20
CA LEU A 70 -2.41 7.49 9.51
C LEU A 70 -2.40 8.96 9.89
N SER A 71 -3.58 9.51 10.16
CA SER A 71 -3.74 10.94 10.40
C SER A 71 -4.36 11.26 11.76
N SER A 72 -3.99 12.43 12.29
CA SER A 72 -4.65 13.09 13.39
C SER A 72 -4.69 14.59 13.16
N VAL A 73 -5.84 15.20 13.38
CA VAL A 73 -6.10 16.61 13.07
C VAL A 73 -6.61 17.32 14.33
N PHE A 74 -6.00 18.45 14.68
CA PHE A 74 -6.41 19.29 15.79
C PHE A 74 -7.32 20.41 15.31
N ALA A 75 -8.57 20.38 15.76
CA ALA A 75 -9.57 21.41 15.51
C ALA A 75 -10.13 21.92 16.85
N PRO A 76 -9.76 23.14 17.30
CA PRO A 76 -10.26 23.66 18.56
C PRO A 76 -11.78 23.94 18.47
N ARG A 77 -12.56 23.11 19.18
CA ARG A 77 -14.02 23.23 19.40
C ARG A 77 -14.85 23.35 18.10
N SER A 78 -15.30 22.19 17.59
CA SER A 78 -16.36 22.11 16.58
C SER A 78 -17.42 21.10 17.00
N ASP A 79 -18.69 21.46 16.87
CA ASP A 79 -19.83 20.61 17.21
C ASP A 79 -20.14 19.57 16.09
N GLY A 80 -19.17 19.29 15.19
CA GLY A 80 -19.28 18.30 14.12
C GLY A 80 -18.00 18.08 13.29
N LEU A 81 -17.84 16.88 12.73
CA LEU A 81 -16.63 16.43 12.00
C LEU A 81 -16.35 17.22 10.71
N LYS A 82 -17.38 17.66 9.98
CA LYS A 82 -17.22 18.36 8.69
C LYS A 82 -16.68 19.80 8.84
N ASP A 83 -17.05 20.50 9.92
CA ASP A 83 -16.57 21.86 10.19
C ASP A 83 -15.16 21.85 10.82
N SER A 84 -14.74 20.71 11.41
CA SER A 84 -13.46 20.54 12.08
C SER A 84 -12.26 20.63 11.13
N LEU A 85 -12.36 20.08 9.92
CA LEU A 85 -11.28 20.06 8.92
C LEU A 85 -10.97 21.47 8.38
N GLN A 86 -11.97 22.35 8.30
CA GLN A 86 -11.79 23.72 7.80
C GLN A 86 -11.17 24.66 8.82
N ARG A 87 -11.21 24.30 10.11
CA ARG A 87 -10.66 25.09 11.23
C ARG A 87 -9.49 24.39 11.92
N ALA A 88 -8.97 23.33 11.30
CA ALA A 88 -7.83 22.64 11.81
C ALA A 88 -6.65 23.61 11.89
N THR A 89 -5.98 23.62 13.03
CA THR A 89 -4.82 24.48 13.24
C THR A 89 -3.53 23.67 13.30
N ALA A 90 -3.60 22.37 13.59
CA ALA A 90 -2.46 21.45 13.55
C ALA A 90 -2.84 20.09 12.95
N TRP A 91 -1.86 19.45 12.32
CA TRP A 91 -1.98 18.13 11.70
C TRP A 91 -0.79 17.29 12.06
N ALA A 92 -1.02 15.99 12.21
CA ALA A 92 0.00 14.97 12.33
C ALA A 92 -0.34 13.84 11.37
N HIS A 93 0.58 13.53 10.45
CA HIS A 93 0.43 12.51 9.43
C HIS A 93 1.63 11.57 9.48
N CYS A 94 1.37 10.26 9.43
CA CYS A 94 2.38 9.25 9.15
C CYS A 94 2.02 8.60 7.82
N GLN A 95 3.01 8.43 6.94
CA GLN A 95 2.84 7.79 5.65
C GLN A 95 3.87 6.68 5.47
N TYR A 96 3.38 5.45 5.33
CA TYR A 96 4.20 4.29 5.00
C TYR A 96 4.14 4.01 3.50
N ARG A 97 5.30 3.94 2.85
CA ARG A 97 5.44 3.78 1.39
C ARG A 97 6.29 2.56 1.06
N TRP A 98 5.90 1.80 0.03
CA TRP A 98 6.63 0.60 -0.42
C TRP A 98 7.14 0.66 -1.86
N ALA A 99 6.96 1.80 -2.53
CA ALA A 99 7.46 2.03 -3.88
C ALA A 99 8.04 3.43 -4.04
N ALA A 100 8.81 3.87 -3.04
CA ALA A 100 9.33 5.22 -2.95
C ALA A 100 10.76 5.31 -3.50
N LYS A 101 11.07 6.44 -4.12
CA LYS A 101 12.42 6.71 -4.64
C LYS A 101 13.41 6.75 -3.48
N THR A 102 14.45 5.92 -3.54
CA THR A 102 15.62 6.10 -2.65
C THR A 102 16.37 7.35 -3.09
N ALA A 103 16.51 8.30 -2.18
CA ALA A 103 17.22 9.55 -2.37
C ALA A 103 17.84 9.97 -1.04
N PRO A 104 18.99 10.64 -1.02
CA PRO A 104 19.54 11.20 0.22
C PRO A 104 18.50 12.06 0.98
N PRO A 105 18.51 12.06 2.33
CA PRO A 105 17.59 12.87 3.12
C PRO A 105 17.55 14.34 2.69
N GLU A 106 18.70 14.91 2.30
CA GLU A 106 18.82 16.32 1.89
C GLU A 106 18.01 16.62 0.63
N ASP A 107 18.04 15.74 -0.36
CA ASP A 107 17.26 15.87 -1.59
C ASP A 107 15.76 15.76 -1.29
N ARG A 108 15.38 14.89 -0.36
CA ARG A 108 13.98 14.74 0.10
C ARG A 108 13.51 15.98 0.85
N PHE A 109 14.35 16.57 1.70
CA PHE A 109 14.05 17.81 2.41
C PHE A 109 13.89 18.99 1.45
N ALA A 110 14.78 19.13 0.46
CA ALA A 110 14.67 20.16 -0.56
C ALA A 110 13.38 20.01 -1.37
N TRP A 111 13.03 18.79 -1.78
CA TRP A 111 11.77 18.51 -2.45
C TRP A 111 10.56 18.88 -1.57
N LYS A 112 10.55 18.46 -0.30
CA LYS A 112 9.45 18.75 0.62
C LYS A 112 9.30 20.25 0.92
N ALA A 113 10.40 20.96 1.08
CA ALA A 113 10.40 22.41 1.25
C ALA A 113 9.81 23.11 0.02
N SER A 114 10.17 22.65 -1.19
CA SER A 114 9.60 23.16 -2.44
C SER A 114 8.11 22.86 -2.60
N GLU A 115 7.62 21.71 -2.10
CA GLU A 115 6.20 21.33 -2.16
C GLU A 115 5.30 22.31 -1.40
N VAL A 116 5.82 22.90 -0.30
CA VAL A 116 5.07 23.82 0.55
C VAL A 116 5.46 25.28 0.36
N ASP A 117 6.30 25.60 -0.62
CA ASP A 117 6.95 26.92 -0.81
C ASP A 117 7.59 27.44 0.50
N GLY A 118 8.27 26.57 1.24
CA GLY A 118 8.87 26.88 2.54
C GLY A 118 10.39 26.92 2.52
N GLU A 119 10.97 27.47 3.57
CA GLU A 119 12.41 27.52 3.81
C GLU A 119 12.83 26.48 4.84
N ILE A 120 13.93 25.79 4.59
CA ILE A 120 14.54 24.88 5.54
C ILE A 120 15.27 25.70 6.60
N VAL A 121 14.83 25.62 7.86
CA VAL A 121 15.40 26.40 8.97
C VAL A 121 16.25 25.54 9.90
N GLU A 122 15.97 24.25 9.98
CA GLU A 122 16.71 23.31 10.83
C GLU A 122 16.65 21.92 10.21
N THR A 123 17.73 21.15 10.35
CA THR A 123 17.75 19.72 10.04
C THR A 123 18.37 18.97 11.21
N GLY A 124 18.03 17.70 11.35
CA GLY A 124 18.62 16.87 12.38
C GLY A 124 18.36 15.40 12.16
N ARG A 125 18.89 14.62 13.09
CA ARG A 125 18.70 13.17 13.15
C ARG A 125 18.22 12.80 14.54
N ALA A 126 17.18 11.98 14.60
CA ALA A 126 16.65 11.44 15.84
C ALA A 126 16.76 9.92 15.81
N GLN A 127 17.31 9.35 16.89
CA GLN A 127 17.30 7.91 17.10
C GLN A 127 16.01 7.55 17.86
N GLY A 128 15.09 6.87 17.19
CA GLY A 128 13.98 6.16 17.85
C GLY A 128 14.48 4.87 18.51
N GLN A 129 13.56 4.03 19.00
CA GLN A 129 13.95 2.76 19.62
C GLN A 129 14.61 1.80 18.61
N ALA A 130 14.09 1.74 17.38
CA ALA A 130 14.54 0.83 16.34
C ALA A 130 14.90 1.52 15.01
N LEU A 131 14.48 2.78 14.82
CA LEU A 131 14.63 3.50 13.56
C LEU A 131 15.37 4.81 13.75
N THR A 132 16.25 5.13 12.80
CA THR A 132 16.87 6.43 12.67
C THR A 132 16.00 7.28 11.75
N VAL A 133 15.56 8.44 12.25
CA VAL A 133 14.73 9.37 11.50
C VAL A 133 15.52 10.64 11.24
N ASP A 134 15.81 10.90 9.97
CA ASP A 134 16.32 12.20 9.53
C ASP A 134 15.13 13.15 9.44
N TRP A 135 15.26 14.38 9.94
CA TRP A 135 14.17 15.33 9.98
C TRP A 135 14.59 16.74 9.59
N VAL A 136 13.59 17.52 9.17
CA VAL A 136 13.71 18.92 8.77
C VAL A 136 12.59 19.74 9.38
N ARG A 137 12.91 20.98 9.74
CA ARG A 137 11.97 22.03 10.09
C ARG A 137 11.86 22.99 8.93
N ILE A 138 10.64 23.12 8.41
CA ILE A 138 10.30 23.98 7.28
C ILE A 138 9.39 25.09 7.79
N GLU A 139 9.70 26.33 7.46
CA GLU A 139 8.87 27.50 7.77
C GLU A 139 8.38 28.16 6.48
N ARG A 140 7.13 28.62 6.47
CA ARG A 140 6.61 29.52 5.44
C ARG A 140 6.07 30.78 6.14
N PRO A 141 6.90 31.83 6.30
CA PRO A 141 6.54 33.02 7.07
C PRO A 141 5.24 33.68 6.60
N ASP A 142 5.03 33.75 5.28
CA ASP A 142 3.84 34.37 4.67
C ASP A 142 2.52 33.69 5.05
N PHE A 143 2.57 32.43 5.47
CA PHE A 143 1.40 31.64 5.88
C PHE A 143 1.42 31.27 7.37
N LEU A 144 2.41 31.75 8.13
CA LEU A 144 2.64 31.37 9.53
C LEU A 144 2.61 29.85 9.74
N LEU A 145 3.17 29.12 8.76
CA LEU A 145 3.27 27.66 8.79
C LEU A 145 4.62 27.27 9.40
N THR A 146 4.57 26.37 10.38
CA THR A 146 5.75 25.62 10.83
C THR A 146 5.47 24.14 10.62
N SER A 147 6.35 23.46 9.90
CA SER A 147 6.27 22.02 9.63
C SER A 147 7.53 21.32 10.11
N PHE A 148 7.36 20.21 10.83
CA PHE A 148 8.39 19.22 11.09
C PHE A 148 8.10 18.01 10.22
N TRP A 149 9.06 17.65 9.37
CA TRP A 149 8.96 16.49 8.51
C TRP A 149 10.14 15.56 8.79
N GLY A 150 9.87 14.28 9.04
CA GLY A 150 10.84 13.23 9.29
C GLY A 150 10.69 12.12 8.26
N THR A 151 11.79 11.46 7.93
CA THR A 151 11.79 10.31 7.02
C THR A 151 12.75 9.24 7.54
N ALA A 152 12.33 7.99 7.44
CA ALA A 152 13.10 6.83 7.87
C ALA A 152 13.11 5.78 6.76
N GLU A 153 14.30 5.23 6.49
CA GLU A 153 14.44 4.10 5.58
C GLU A 153 14.13 2.81 6.31
N LEU A 154 13.33 1.97 5.67
CA LEU A 154 12.94 0.65 6.14
C LEU A 154 13.49 -0.40 5.17
N PRO A 155 13.59 -1.67 5.60
CA PRO A 155 14.00 -2.76 4.73
C PRO A 155 13.20 -2.82 3.42
N ASN A 156 13.83 -3.39 2.39
CA ASN A 156 13.18 -3.71 1.10
C ASN A 156 12.65 -2.50 0.31
N GLY A 157 13.29 -1.34 0.46
CA GLY A 157 12.96 -0.12 -0.30
C GLY A 157 11.70 0.60 0.20
N ARG A 158 11.33 0.34 1.46
CA ARG A 158 10.16 0.93 2.11
C ARG A 158 10.58 2.17 2.90
N HIS A 159 9.68 3.14 3.04
CA HIS A 159 9.94 4.37 3.79
C HIS A 159 8.79 4.70 4.73
N LEU A 160 9.12 5.34 5.85
CA LEU A 160 8.16 6.00 6.73
C LEU A 160 8.42 7.50 6.71
N ASP A 161 7.42 8.27 6.31
CA ASP A 161 7.41 9.72 6.41
C ASP A 161 6.49 10.15 7.57
N ILE A 162 6.94 11.09 8.39
CA ILE A 162 6.20 11.65 9.53
C ILE A 162 6.13 13.15 9.31
N GLU A 163 4.93 13.73 9.24
CA GLU A 163 4.72 15.15 9.09
C GLU A 163 3.89 15.69 10.24
N VAL A 164 4.35 16.77 10.86
CA VAL A 164 3.57 17.53 11.83
C VAL A 164 3.67 18.99 11.47
N HIS A 165 2.55 19.61 11.10
CA HIS A 165 2.53 21.03 10.80
C HIS A 165 1.44 21.75 11.57
N GLN A 166 1.68 23.04 11.78
CA GLN A 166 0.76 23.94 12.46
C GLN A 166 0.70 25.27 11.73
N VAL A 167 -0.50 25.85 11.69
CA VAL A 167 -0.80 27.18 11.14
C VAL A 167 -1.15 28.12 12.30
N MET A 168 -0.61 29.34 12.27
CA MET A 168 -0.94 30.42 13.21
C MET A 168 -0.68 30.10 14.70
N SER A 169 0.51 29.58 15.05
CA SER A 169 0.86 29.32 16.45
C SER A 169 2.37 29.25 16.73
N ASP A 170 2.70 29.00 18.00
CA ASP A 170 4.06 28.80 18.53
C ASP A 170 4.71 27.54 17.93
N PRO A 171 5.93 27.61 17.34
CA PRO A 171 6.64 26.47 16.76
C PRO A 171 6.96 25.35 17.76
N GLU A 172 6.82 25.59 19.07
CA GLU A 172 7.06 24.58 20.10
C GLU A 172 6.06 23.43 20.09
N LEU A 173 4.79 23.68 19.75
CA LEU A 173 3.77 22.63 19.75
C LEU A 173 4.04 21.55 18.67
N PRO A 174 4.24 21.87 17.38
CA PRO A 174 4.50 20.86 16.35
C PRO A 174 5.80 20.11 16.65
N LYS A 175 6.82 20.78 17.20
CA LYS A 175 8.05 20.13 17.68
C LYS A 175 7.79 19.09 18.76
N ARG A 176 6.98 19.42 19.78
CA ARG A 176 6.64 18.48 20.87
C ARG A 176 5.82 17.31 20.36
N ILE A 177 4.86 17.54 19.46
CA ILE A 177 4.06 16.48 18.84
C ILE A 177 4.95 15.55 18.03
N PHE A 178 5.78 16.11 17.14
CA PHE A 178 6.73 15.36 16.32
C PHE A 178 7.65 14.49 17.19
N ASN A 179 8.27 15.08 18.21
CA ASN A 179 9.13 14.33 19.15
C ASN A 179 8.37 13.26 19.93
N SER A 180 7.08 13.46 20.22
CA SER A 180 6.26 12.47 20.92
C SER A 180 5.93 11.29 20.01
N ILE A 181 5.63 11.54 18.73
CA ILE A 181 5.44 10.50 17.70
C ILE A 181 6.74 9.72 17.48
N LEU A 182 7.88 10.41 17.35
CA LEU A 182 9.19 9.73 17.21
C LEU A 182 9.50 8.80 18.38
N LYS A 183 9.13 9.18 19.60
CA LYS A 183 9.35 8.37 20.80
C LYS A 183 8.38 7.18 20.91
N SER A 184 7.21 7.25 20.28
CA SER A 184 6.25 6.14 20.26
C SER A 184 6.50 5.15 19.12
N LEU A 185 7.35 5.53 18.16
CA LEU A 185 7.70 4.71 17.01
C LEU A 185 8.37 3.40 17.44
N SER A 186 7.74 2.29 17.08
CA SER A 186 8.27 0.94 17.23
C SER A 186 8.34 0.26 15.87
N PHE A 187 9.42 -0.47 15.65
CA PHE A 187 9.62 -1.26 14.44
C PHE A 187 10.34 -2.55 14.81
N GLU A 188 9.72 -3.67 14.46
CA GLU A 188 10.32 -4.99 14.49
C GLU A 188 10.27 -5.53 13.07
N GLU A 189 11.39 -6.03 12.55
CA GLU A 189 11.44 -6.52 11.18
C GLU A 189 10.50 -7.73 11.01
N ASP A 190 9.62 -7.69 10.00
CA ASP A 190 8.68 -8.77 9.75
C ASP A 190 9.32 -9.83 8.83
N PRO A 191 9.60 -11.06 9.33
CA PRO A 191 10.22 -12.11 8.52
C PRO A 191 9.38 -12.55 7.32
N LEU A 192 8.09 -12.20 7.27
CA LEU A 192 7.22 -12.48 6.13
C LEU A 192 7.61 -11.66 4.88
N LEU A 193 8.15 -10.46 5.07
CA LEU A 193 8.61 -9.63 3.95
C LEU A 193 9.86 -10.22 3.31
N ASP A 194 10.83 -10.66 4.12
CA ASP A 194 12.05 -11.30 3.62
C ASP A 194 11.75 -12.62 2.92
N ALA A 195 10.83 -13.41 3.46
CA ALA A 195 10.34 -14.60 2.77
C ALA A 195 9.68 -14.26 1.41
N GLY A 196 8.99 -13.12 1.32
CA GLY A 196 8.46 -12.59 0.06
C GLY A 196 9.56 -12.17 -0.92
N VAL A 197 10.62 -11.53 -0.44
CA VAL A 197 11.81 -11.17 -1.24
C VAL A 197 12.47 -12.42 -1.81
N GLU A 198 12.67 -13.45 -1.00
CA GLU A 198 13.26 -14.72 -1.43
C GLU A 198 12.42 -15.38 -2.54
N VAL A 199 11.09 -15.44 -2.37
CA VAL A 199 10.17 -15.99 -3.38
C VAL A 199 10.21 -15.17 -4.67
N ALA A 200 10.16 -13.84 -4.58
CA ALA A 200 10.22 -12.97 -5.75
C ALA A 200 11.58 -13.08 -6.48
N ALA A 201 12.68 -13.13 -5.73
CA ALA A 201 14.02 -13.29 -6.28
C ALA A 201 14.20 -14.67 -6.95
N ALA A 202 13.63 -15.73 -6.39
CA ALA A 202 13.66 -17.05 -7.00
C ALA A 202 12.94 -17.07 -8.35
N ILE A 203 11.79 -16.40 -8.47
CA ILE A 203 11.06 -16.28 -9.75
C ILE A 203 11.87 -15.49 -10.77
N LYS A 204 12.41 -14.33 -10.37
CA LYS A 204 13.21 -13.46 -11.25
C LYS A 204 14.50 -14.15 -11.73
N SER A 205 15.17 -14.90 -10.86
CA SER A 205 16.45 -15.55 -11.15
C SER A 205 16.32 -16.84 -11.98
N LYS A 206 15.31 -17.68 -11.72
CA LYS A 206 15.02 -18.86 -12.55
C LYS A 206 14.71 -18.47 -13.99
N GLY A 207 14.04 -17.33 -14.15
CA GLY A 207 13.63 -16.80 -15.43
C GLY A 207 12.37 -17.47 -15.94
N LEU A 208 11.40 -16.65 -16.34
CA LEU A 208 10.05 -17.09 -16.65
C LEU A 208 9.94 -17.89 -17.96
N GLY A 209 10.81 -17.62 -18.94
CA GLY A 209 10.82 -18.27 -20.24
C GLY A 209 11.27 -19.74 -20.20
N GLY A 210 12.05 -20.14 -19.19
CA GLY A 210 12.43 -21.54 -18.97
C GLY A 210 11.29 -22.37 -18.40
N ASP A 211 10.60 -21.83 -17.39
CA ASP A 211 9.48 -22.49 -16.70
C ASP A 211 8.20 -22.56 -17.57
N LEU A 212 7.99 -21.59 -18.46
CA LEU A 212 6.88 -21.62 -19.41
C LEU A 212 7.11 -22.59 -20.58
N GLY A 213 8.37 -22.93 -20.87
CA GLY A 213 8.73 -23.75 -22.04
C GLY A 213 8.25 -23.15 -23.37
N ALA A 214 8.22 -23.99 -24.41
CA ALA A 214 7.63 -23.62 -25.71
C ALA A 214 6.08 -23.76 -25.73
N GLN A 215 5.47 -24.17 -24.62
CA GLN A 215 4.06 -24.50 -24.56
C GLN A 215 3.29 -23.38 -23.86
N GLU A 216 2.35 -22.78 -24.59
CA GLU A 216 1.46 -21.75 -24.09
C GLU A 216 0.60 -22.28 -22.93
N GLN A 217 0.71 -21.64 -21.77
CA GLN A 217 -0.17 -21.91 -20.63
C GLN A 217 -1.46 -21.12 -20.82
N ARG A 218 -2.58 -21.84 -20.91
CA ARG A 218 -3.92 -21.24 -21.03
C ARG A 218 -4.75 -21.61 -19.81
N ALA A 219 -5.40 -20.59 -19.25
CA ALA A 219 -6.38 -20.75 -18.20
C ALA A 219 -7.69 -20.08 -18.62
N SER A 220 -8.80 -20.69 -18.26
CA SER A 220 -10.13 -20.22 -18.60
C SER A 220 -11.03 -20.49 -17.43
N TYR A 221 -11.68 -19.44 -16.93
CA TYR A 221 -12.48 -19.49 -15.71
C TYR A 221 -13.88 -18.97 -16.00
N LEU A 222 -14.87 -19.69 -15.48
CA LEU A 222 -16.23 -19.22 -15.36
C LEU A 222 -16.38 -18.46 -14.04
N ILE A 223 -16.95 -17.27 -14.06
CA ILE A 223 -17.18 -16.45 -12.87
C ILE A 223 -18.64 -16.62 -12.45
N LYS A 224 -18.84 -17.13 -11.24
CA LYS A 224 -20.15 -17.35 -10.64
C LYS A 224 -20.36 -16.44 -9.43
N ASP A 225 -21.60 -16.04 -9.22
CA ASP A 225 -22.02 -15.35 -8.00
C ASP A 225 -22.21 -16.33 -6.82
N ALA A 226 -22.60 -15.80 -5.66
CA ALA A 226 -22.86 -16.60 -4.46
C ALA A 226 -24.02 -17.60 -4.61
N LYS A 227 -24.89 -17.44 -5.62
CA LYS A 227 -25.99 -18.36 -5.93
C LYS A 227 -25.58 -19.44 -6.93
N GLY A 228 -24.33 -19.40 -7.42
CA GLY A 228 -23.82 -20.31 -8.43
C GLY A 228 -24.23 -19.94 -9.86
N GLN A 229 -24.83 -18.76 -10.06
CA GLN A 229 -25.18 -18.26 -11.38
C GLN A 229 -23.93 -17.72 -12.07
N SER A 230 -23.71 -18.13 -13.32
CA SER A 230 -22.65 -17.59 -14.15
C SER A 230 -22.94 -16.13 -14.50
N ILE A 231 -22.03 -15.25 -14.13
CA ILE A 231 -22.13 -13.79 -14.35
C ILE A 231 -20.98 -13.26 -15.20
N GLY A 232 -19.98 -14.09 -15.52
CA GLY A 232 -18.85 -13.66 -16.33
C GLY A 232 -17.85 -14.78 -16.61
N PHE A 233 -16.72 -14.41 -17.19
CA PHE A 233 -15.59 -15.30 -17.44
C PHE A 233 -14.26 -14.55 -17.51
N SER A 234 -13.16 -15.28 -17.28
CA SER A 234 -11.79 -14.82 -17.54
C SER A 234 -11.09 -15.80 -18.48
N LEU A 235 -10.37 -15.28 -19.47
CA LEU A 235 -9.48 -16.02 -20.35
C LEU A 235 -8.08 -15.45 -20.18
N GLU A 236 -7.11 -16.31 -19.90
CA GLU A 236 -5.72 -15.92 -19.71
C GLU A 236 -4.81 -16.85 -20.50
N ALA A 237 -3.83 -16.26 -21.14
CA ALA A 237 -2.82 -16.97 -21.89
C ALA A 237 -1.45 -16.39 -21.57
N LEU A 238 -0.47 -17.25 -21.32
CA LEU A 238 0.90 -16.89 -20.99
C LEU A 238 1.87 -17.78 -21.79
N ALA A 239 2.81 -17.16 -22.50
CA ALA A 239 3.78 -17.87 -23.32
C ALA A 239 5.19 -17.29 -23.17
N GLY A 240 6.18 -18.19 -23.23
CA GLY A 240 7.58 -17.84 -23.44
C GLY A 240 7.98 -18.01 -24.91
N SER A 241 8.80 -17.10 -25.42
CA SER A 241 9.42 -17.18 -26.76
C SER A 241 10.90 -17.63 -26.70
N GLY A 242 11.32 -18.22 -25.57
CA GLY A 242 12.71 -18.63 -25.30
C GLY A 242 13.59 -17.48 -24.81
N THR A 243 14.86 -17.77 -24.49
CA THR A 243 15.78 -16.81 -23.84
C THR A 243 16.45 -15.80 -24.79
N GLN A 244 16.24 -15.92 -26.10
CA GLN A 244 16.97 -15.14 -27.12
C GLN A 244 16.33 -13.79 -27.44
N THR A 245 15.07 -13.56 -27.07
CA THR A 245 14.35 -12.31 -27.28
C THR A 245 14.41 -11.45 -26.02
N ARG A 246 14.70 -10.14 -26.16
CA ARG A 246 14.79 -9.19 -25.04
C ARG A 246 13.52 -9.19 -24.17
N LEU A 247 12.37 -9.21 -24.83
CA LEU A 247 11.06 -9.32 -24.19
C LEU A 247 10.45 -10.70 -24.49
N SER A 248 10.97 -11.70 -23.80
CA SER A 248 10.75 -13.12 -24.08
C SER A 248 9.41 -13.66 -23.62
N VAL A 249 8.74 -13.02 -22.67
CA VAL A 249 7.50 -13.54 -22.07
C VAL A 249 6.35 -12.63 -22.42
N ARG A 250 5.21 -13.21 -22.79
CA ARG A 250 4.00 -12.51 -23.18
C ARG A 250 2.79 -13.11 -22.50
N ALA A 251 1.88 -12.26 -22.06
CA ALA A 251 0.58 -12.68 -21.58
C ALA A 251 -0.53 -11.84 -22.21
N ALA A 252 -1.69 -12.45 -22.38
CA ALA A 252 -2.91 -11.77 -22.80
C ALA A 252 -4.06 -12.22 -21.90
N GLY A 253 -4.92 -11.28 -21.52
CA GLY A 253 -6.08 -11.54 -20.69
C GLY A 253 -7.35 -10.93 -21.29
N PHE A 254 -8.48 -11.61 -21.09
CA PHE A 254 -9.79 -11.08 -21.40
C PHE A 254 -10.78 -11.45 -20.29
N LEU A 255 -11.26 -10.42 -19.59
CA LEU A 255 -12.23 -10.52 -18.51
C LEU A 255 -13.57 -9.92 -18.97
N TYR A 256 -14.66 -10.62 -18.68
CA TYR A 256 -16.02 -10.15 -18.88
C TYR A 256 -16.85 -10.43 -17.62
N ILE A 257 -17.55 -9.43 -17.13
CA ILE A 257 -18.48 -9.55 -15.99
C ILE A 257 -19.77 -8.81 -16.33
N THR A 258 -20.89 -9.35 -15.88
CA THR A 258 -22.24 -8.77 -15.96
C THR A 258 -22.73 -8.34 -14.57
N GLY A 259 -23.82 -7.57 -14.51
CA GLY A 259 -24.42 -7.12 -13.24
C GLY A 259 -23.89 -5.77 -12.75
N ARG A 260 -23.71 -5.64 -11.43
CA ARG A 260 -23.39 -4.34 -10.78
C ARG A 260 -22.06 -3.74 -11.23
N ASN A 261 -21.09 -4.60 -11.52
CA ASN A 261 -19.76 -4.24 -12.01
C ASN A 261 -19.57 -4.68 -13.47
N ALA A 262 -20.63 -4.52 -14.29
CA ALA A 262 -20.60 -4.95 -15.67
C ALA A 262 -19.49 -4.23 -16.45
N GLY A 263 -18.69 -5.00 -17.18
CA GLY A 263 -17.59 -4.45 -17.94
C GLY A 263 -16.80 -5.52 -18.66
N GLN A 264 -15.99 -5.07 -19.61
CA GLN A 264 -15.00 -5.91 -20.27
C GLN A 264 -13.62 -5.30 -20.08
N GLN A 265 -12.63 -6.14 -19.79
CA GLN A 265 -11.25 -5.72 -19.68
C GLN A 265 -10.38 -6.62 -20.55
N GLU A 266 -9.59 -5.99 -21.43
CA GLU A 266 -8.49 -6.66 -22.12
C GLU A 266 -7.17 -6.25 -21.50
N THR A 267 -6.26 -7.20 -21.34
CA THR A 267 -4.92 -6.95 -20.82
C THR A 267 -3.87 -7.56 -21.73
N THR A 268 -2.73 -6.88 -21.83
CA THR A 268 -1.54 -7.41 -22.53
C THR A 268 -0.33 -7.17 -21.66
N PHE A 269 0.48 -8.19 -21.47
CA PHE A 269 1.70 -8.11 -20.70
C PHE A 269 2.87 -8.61 -21.55
N GLN A 270 4.00 -7.94 -21.43
CA GLN A 270 5.24 -8.36 -22.06
C GLN A 270 6.43 -8.00 -21.18
N CYS A 271 7.35 -8.92 -20.94
CA CYS A 271 8.54 -8.66 -20.11
C CYS A 271 9.79 -9.36 -20.60
N SER A 272 10.93 -8.93 -20.07
CA SER A 272 12.17 -9.70 -20.09
C SER A 272 12.06 -10.96 -19.23
N ASN A 273 12.93 -11.94 -19.51
CA ASN A 273 12.93 -13.23 -18.83
C ASN A 273 12.99 -13.12 -17.29
N ASN A 274 13.68 -12.10 -16.78
CA ASN A 274 13.93 -11.85 -15.37
C ASN A 274 13.06 -10.75 -14.74
N LEU A 275 12.10 -10.20 -15.49
CA LEU A 275 11.22 -9.09 -15.08
C LEU A 275 11.89 -7.74 -14.80
N ASP A 276 13.16 -7.55 -15.17
CA ASP A 276 13.82 -6.25 -15.02
C ASP A 276 13.15 -5.15 -15.85
N GLU A 277 12.51 -5.52 -16.96
CA GLU A 277 11.70 -4.62 -17.76
C GLU A 277 10.39 -5.28 -18.18
N PHE A 278 9.31 -4.50 -18.16
CA PHE A 278 8.02 -4.98 -18.63
C PHE A 278 7.10 -3.85 -19.08
N THR A 279 6.17 -4.21 -19.95
CA THR A 279 5.01 -3.41 -20.31
C THR A 279 3.75 -4.16 -19.93
N TYR A 280 2.86 -3.52 -19.18
CA TYR A 280 1.55 -4.07 -18.84
C TYR A 280 0.46 -3.07 -19.21
N SER A 281 -0.40 -3.44 -20.17
CA SER A 281 -1.50 -2.58 -20.60
C SER A 281 -2.84 -3.21 -20.24
N SER A 282 -3.80 -2.37 -19.88
CA SER A 282 -5.19 -2.73 -19.70
C SER A 282 -6.10 -1.73 -20.43
N ARG A 283 -7.16 -2.26 -21.05
CA ARG A 283 -8.23 -1.48 -21.70
C ARG A 283 -9.56 -1.93 -21.12
N MET A 284 -10.30 -0.99 -20.57
CA MET A 284 -11.66 -1.21 -20.10
C MET A 284 -12.67 -0.67 -21.11
N TYR A 285 -13.70 -1.47 -21.35
CA TYR A 285 -14.82 -1.15 -22.21
C TYR A 285 -16.08 -1.11 -21.33
N SER A 286 -16.54 0.10 -21.02
CA SER A 286 -17.79 0.34 -20.28
C SER A 286 -18.60 1.43 -20.99
N GLY A 287 -19.67 1.05 -21.69
CA GLY A 287 -20.46 2.00 -22.47
C GLY A 287 -19.66 2.63 -23.62
N GLU A 288 -19.76 3.95 -23.79
CA GLU A 288 -19.04 4.72 -24.83
C GLU A 288 -17.62 5.12 -24.41
N ASP A 289 -17.30 5.06 -23.11
CA ASP A 289 -16.01 5.47 -22.57
C ASP A 289 -14.97 4.36 -22.68
N ARG A 290 -13.82 4.72 -23.27
CA ARG A 290 -12.61 3.89 -23.28
C ARG A 290 -11.64 4.46 -22.27
N SER A 291 -11.41 3.72 -21.19
CA SER A 291 -10.36 4.00 -20.22
C SER A 291 -9.35 2.86 -20.21
N GLY A 292 -8.15 3.13 -19.69
CA GLY A 292 -7.13 2.11 -19.63
C GLY A 292 -5.98 2.52 -18.73
N THR A 293 -5.06 1.59 -18.53
CA THR A 293 -3.79 1.86 -17.88
C THR A 293 -2.68 1.25 -18.70
N GLU A 294 -1.55 1.94 -18.79
CA GLU A 294 -0.32 1.38 -19.30
C GLU A 294 0.77 1.54 -18.24
N ILE A 295 1.47 0.46 -17.97
CA ILE A 295 2.55 0.38 -17.00
C ILE A 295 3.80 0.03 -17.77
N ILE A 296 4.86 0.80 -17.57
CA ILE A 296 6.17 0.56 -18.18
C ILE A 296 7.19 0.54 -17.06
N SER A 297 7.86 -0.59 -16.87
CA SER A 297 9.01 -0.71 -15.98
C SER A 297 10.28 -0.79 -16.80
N ASP A 298 11.26 0.03 -16.44
CA ASP A 298 12.59 0.01 -17.04
C ASP A 298 13.60 -0.75 -16.19
N GLN A 299 14.76 -1.05 -16.77
CA GLN A 299 15.88 -1.73 -16.11
C GLN A 299 16.48 -0.92 -14.95
N GLY A 300 16.15 0.37 -14.84
CA GLY A 300 16.54 1.21 -13.70
C GLY A 300 15.64 1.01 -12.47
N GLY A 301 14.66 0.09 -12.54
CA GLY A 301 13.71 -0.17 -11.47
C GLY A 301 12.63 0.91 -11.34
N THR A 302 12.52 1.82 -12.32
CA THR A 302 11.46 2.83 -12.33
C THR A 302 10.24 2.27 -13.04
N MET A 303 9.08 2.32 -12.38
CA MET A 303 7.80 1.95 -12.94
C MET A 303 6.96 3.20 -13.21
N MET A 304 6.64 3.45 -14.47
CA MET A 304 5.74 4.52 -14.90
C MET A 304 4.34 3.95 -15.13
N VAL A 305 3.32 4.59 -14.55
CA VAL A 305 1.91 4.25 -14.72
C VAL A 305 1.22 5.41 -15.42
N ARG A 306 0.66 5.15 -16.60
CA ARG A 306 -0.08 6.10 -17.42
C ARG A 306 -1.54 5.71 -17.48
N LYS A 307 -2.43 6.58 -16.99
CA LYS A 307 -3.88 6.43 -17.18
C LYS A 307 -4.26 6.92 -18.57
N LEU A 308 -4.98 6.07 -19.31
CA LEU A 308 -5.49 6.35 -20.64
C LEU A 308 -6.95 6.82 -20.51
N GLY A 309 -7.26 8.00 -21.05
CA GLY A 309 -8.60 8.59 -20.97
C GLY A 309 -8.56 10.12 -20.98
N PRO A 310 -9.71 10.77 -20.70
CA PRO A 310 -9.83 12.24 -20.70
C PRO A 310 -8.97 12.93 -19.63
N GLN A 311 -8.69 12.22 -18.53
CA GLN A 311 -7.81 12.67 -17.44
C GLN A 311 -6.54 11.84 -17.44
N ALA A 312 -5.70 12.03 -18.46
CA ALA A 312 -4.43 11.34 -18.56
C ALA A 312 -3.52 11.79 -17.41
N GLU A 313 -3.16 10.84 -16.54
CA GLU A 313 -2.24 11.04 -15.42
C GLU A 313 -1.05 10.11 -15.60
N VAL A 314 0.16 10.62 -15.31
CA VAL A 314 1.39 9.84 -15.31
C VAL A 314 1.98 9.87 -13.91
N LYS A 315 2.08 8.70 -13.29
CA LYS A 315 2.74 8.52 -11.99
C LYS A 315 4.01 7.70 -12.16
N LYS A 316 4.99 7.94 -11.28
CA LYS A 316 6.22 7.15 -11.21
C LYS A 316 6.32 6.51 -9.84
N TYR A 317 6.70 5.25 -9.84
CA TYR A 317 6.91 4.42 -8.66
C TYR A 317 8.29 3.76 -8.76
N TYR A 318 8.83 3.35 -7.61
CA TYR A 318 10.10 2.66 -7.50
C TYR A 318 9.87 1.39 -6.68
N PRO A 319 9.25 0.34 -7.27
CA PRO A 319 8.82 -0.83 -6.52
C PRO A 319 10.00 -1.55 -5.85
N GLY A 320 9.79 -2.03 -4.62
CA GLY A 320 10.79 -2.80 -3.87
C GLY A 320 11.03 -4.21 -4.42
N ALA A 321 11.93 -4.96 -3.77
CA ALA A 321 12.33 -6.30 -4.19
C ALA A 321 11.17 -7.33 -4.17
N THR A 322 10.19 -7.11 -3.28
CA THR A 322 8.93 -7.86 -3.13
C THR A 322 7.93 -7.61 -4.26
N ALA A 323 8.16 -6.65 -5.15
CA ALA A 323 7.17 -6.29 -6.16
C ALA A 323 7.15 -7.27 -7.34
N LEU A 324 5.95 -7.76 -7.70
CA LEU A 324 5.72 -8.58 -8.89
C LEU A 324 4.39 -8.21 -9.58
N PRO A 325 4.33 -8.23 -10.93
CA PRO A 325 3.07 -8.16 -11.67
C PRO A 325 2.15 -9.32 -11.31
N ASN A 326 0.87 -9.02 -11.08
CA ASN A 326 -0.12 -10.02 -10.67
C ASN A 326 -0.38 -11.12 -11.74
N VAL A 327 0.01 -10.91 -12.99
CA VAL A 327 0.00 -11.95 -14.03
C VAL A 327 0.88 -13.16 -13.71
N PHE A 328 1.85 -13.01 -12.80
CA PHE A 328 2.70 -14.10 -12.31
C PHE A 328 2.24 -14.70 -10.98
N PHE A 329 1.02 -14.40 -10.56
CA PHE A 329 0.50 -14.88 -9.29
C PHE A 329 0.56 -16.42 -9.15
N ASP A 330 0.21 -17.17 -10.20
CA ASP A 330 0.33 -18.64 -10.22
C ASP A 330 1.77 -19.11 -9.98
N HIS A 331 2.76 -18.36 -10.46
CA HIS A 331 4.18 -18.67 -10.26
C HIS A 331 4.61 -18.42 -8.82
N VAL A 332 4.04 -17.40 -8.16
CA VAL A 332 4.23 -17.16 -6.72
C VAL A 332 3.76 -18.37 -5.92
N LEU A 333 2.55 -18.87 -6.19
CA LEU A 333 2.01 -20.02 -5.46
C LEU A 333 2.85 -21.28 -5.69
N ARG A 334 3.25 -21.56 -6.93
CA ARG A 334 4.13 -22.70 -7.25
C ARG A 334 5.49 -22.57 -6.57
N GLN A 335 6.08 -21.38 -6.58
CA GLN A 335 7.36 -21.12 -5.92
C GLN A 335 7.27 -21.29 -4.40
N MET A 336 6.14 -20.91 -3.79
CA MET A 336 5.90 -21.21 -2.37
C MET A 336 5.83 -22.72 -2.12
N LEU A 337 5.19 -23.50 -2.99
CA LEU A 337 5.13 -24.97 -2.88
C LEU A 337 6.50 -25.64 -3.05
N ASP A 338 7.39 -25.05 -3.83
CA ASP A 338 8.78 -25.51 -4.02
C ASP A 338 9.74 -25.03 -2.92
N SER A 339 9.25 -24.21 -2.00
CA SER A 339 9.99 -23.70 -0.85
C SER A 339 9.46 -24.27 0.46
N ASP A 340 10.15 -23.98 1.56
CA ASP A 340 9.67 -24.22 2.91
C ASP A 340 8.75 -23.10 3.44
N LYS A 341 8.57 -22.02 2.67
CA LYS A 341 7.80 -20.84 3.07
C LYS A 341 6.30 -21.12 3.01
N ARG A 342 5.67 -21.15 4.18
CA ARG A 342 4.20 -21.29 4.30
C ARG A 342 3.46 -19.97 4.26
N ARG A 343 4.13 -18.85 4.55
CA ARG A 343 3.53 -17.52 4.67
C ARG A 343 4.53 -16.49 4.13
N ILE A 344 4.04 -15.54 3.35
CA ILE A 344 4.83 -14.43 2.81
C ILE A 344 3.99 -13.16 2.74
N VAL A 345 4.64 -12.01 2.64
CA VAL A 345 4.04 -10.76 2.15
C VAL A 345 4.71 -10.38 0.84
N LEU A 346 3.91 -10.07 -0.17
CA LEU A 346 4.40 -9.71 -1.50
C LEU A 346 3.64 -8.49 -2.04
N ASP A 347 4.31 -7.62 -2.79
CA ASP A 347 3.69 -6.41 -3.32
C ASP A 347 3.20 -6.67 -4.76
N LEU A 348 1.90 -6.96 -4.90
CA LEU A 348 1.31 -7.28 -6.20
C LEU A 348 0.99 -6.01 -6.99
N ILE A 349 1.57 -5.90 -8.19
CA ILE A 349 1.28 -4.82 -9.14
C ILE A 349 0.08 -5.25 -9.98
N ASP A 350 -1.05 -4.58 -9.79
CA ASP A 350 -2.27 -4.87 -10.53
C ASP A 350 -2.28 -4.23 -11.93
N VAL A 351 -3.23 -4.66 -12.76
CA VAL A 351 -3.51 -4.13 -14.11
C VAL A 351 -3.83 -2.63 -14.14
N SER A 352 -4.15 -2.03 -12.99
CA SER A 352 -4.45 -0.61 -12.83
C SER A 352 -3.22 0.19 -12.40
N GLY A 353 -2.08 -0.46 -12.19
CA GLY A 353 -0.83 0.15 -11.74
C GLY A 353 -0.79 0.46 -10.25
N LYS A 354 -1.77 -0.04 -9.48
CA LYS A 354 -1.70 0.00 -8.01
C LYS A 354 -0.78 -1.11 -7.53
N ILE A 355 0.00 -0.82 -6.51
CA ILE A 355 0.85 -1.80 -5.85
C ILE A 355 0.20 -2.14 -4.52
N ILE A 356 -0.28 -3.36 -4.37
CA ILE A 356 -1.05 -3.80 -3.20
C ILE A 356 -0.21 -4.81 -2.42
N PRO A 357 0.18 -4.51 -1.17
CA PRO A 357 0.76 -5.51 -0.28
C PRO A 357 -0.26 -6.63 -0.04
N THR A 358 0.16 -7.86 -0.26
CA THR A 358 -0.70 -9.04 -0.16
C THR A 358 -0.04 -10.04 0.77
N TYR A 359 -0.73 -10.38 1.85
CA TYR A 359 -0.36 -11.50 2.70
C TYR A 359 -0.87 -12.79 2.05
N ILE A 360 0.03 -13.75 1.87
CA ILE A 360 -0.27 -15.04 1.22
C ILE A 360 0.11 -16.14 2.20
N SER A 361 -0.82 -17.04 2.49
CA SER A 361 -0.59 -18.17 3.39
C SER A 361 -1.07 -19.49 2.80
N ARG A 362 -0.26 -20.52 2.93
CA ARG A 362 -0.64 -21.91 2.64
C ARG A 362 -1.40 -22.46 3.84
N ILE A 363 -2.62 -22.90 3.59
CA ILE A 363 -3.49 -23.51 4.61
C ILE A 363 -3.73 -24.99 4.30
N GLU A 364 -4.33 -25.71 5.25
CA GLU A 364 -4.68 -27.11 5.05
C GLU A 364 -5.75 -27.26 3.97
N ALA A 365 -5.63 -28.30 3.15
CA ALA A 365 -6.58 -28.55 2.09
C ALA A 365 -7.92 -29.04 2.64
N GLU A 366 -8.99 -28.33 2.31
CA GLU A 366 -10.36 -28.72 2.66
C GLU A 366 -10.96 -29.54 1.51
N GLY A 367 -11.06 -30.87 1.69
CA GLY A 367 -11.77 -31.77 0.78
C GLY A 367 -10.89 -32.56 -0.20
N PRO A 368 -11.47 -33.54 -0.92
CA PRO A 368 -10.70 -34.57 -1.65
C PRO A 368 -10.08 -34.11 -2.97
N GLN A 369 -10.51 -32.96 -3.53
CA GLN A 369 -10.05 -32.48 -4.84
C GLN A 369 -8.90 -31.47 -4.76
N ALA A 370 -8.75 -30.75 -3.64
CA ALA A 370 -7.68 -29.79 -3.46
C ALA A 370 -6.43 -30.50 -2.94
N ALA A 371 -5.33 -30.44 -3.68
CA ALA A 371 -4.03 -30.88 -3.15
C ALA A 371 -3.40 -29.77 -2.31
N TYR A 372 -3.63 -28.51 -2.69
CA TYR A 372 -3.09 -27.33 -2.01
C TYR A 372 -4.12 -26.21 -1.96
N VAL A 373 -4.13 -25.45 -0.86
CA VAL A 373 -4.99 -24.28 -0.70
C VAL A 373 -4.17 -23.12 -0.17
N PHE A 374 -4.39 -21.95 -0.75
CA PHE A 374 -3.80 -20.69 -0.31
C PHE A 374 -4.90 -19.71 0.07
N ASP A 375 -4.67 -18.96 1.14
CA ASP A 375 -5.49 -17.85 1.59
C ASP A 375 -4.72 -16.54 1.42
N LEU A 376 -5.37 -15.55 0.82
CA LEU A 376 -4.81 -14.27 0.46
C LEU A 376 -5.60 -13.16 1.09
N GLU A 377 -4.89 -12.21 1.69
CA GLU A 377 -5.43 -10.96 2.20
C GLU A 377 -4.75 -9.79 1.50
N PHE A 378 -5.55 -8.97 0.82
CA PHE A 378 -5.06 -7.78 0.12
C PHE A 378 -5.17 -6.61 1.08
N LEU A 379 -4.03 -6.04 1.46
CA LEU A 379 -3.93 -5.01 2.48
C LEU A 379 -4.27 -3.63 1.89
N ASP A 380 -5.37 -3.52 1.15
CA ASP A 380 -5.83 -2.26 0.54
C ASP A 380 -6.94 -1.58 1.34
N GLY A 381 -7.23 -2.10 2.54
CA GLY A 381 -8.27 -1.59 3.44
C GLY A 381 -9.71 -1.86 2.99
N ARG A 382 -9.93 -2.53 1.85
CA ARG A 382 -11.27 -2.86 1.34
C ARG A 382 -11.79 -4.21 1.83
N GLY A 383 -11.00 -4.93 2.64
CA GLY A 383 -11.34 -6.26 3.14
C GLY A 383 -11.39 -7.32 2.04
N PHE A 384 -10.68 -7.10 0.93
CA PHE A 384 -10.62 -8.05 -0.16
C PHE A 384 -9.76 -9.26 0.25
N SER A 385 -10.32 -10.45 0.11
CA SER A 385 -9.62 -11.72 0.36
C SER A 385 -9.90 -12.74 -0.73
N GLN A 386 -8.98 -13.67 -0.92
CA GLN A 386 -9.08 -14.70 -1.95
C GLN A 386 -8.57 -16.04 -1.43
N LYS A 387 -9.37 -17.10 -1.57
CA LYS A 387 -8.91 -18.49 -1.39
C LYS A 387 -8.69 -19.15 -2.73
N VAL A 388 -7.51 -19.72 -2.93
CA VAL A 388 -7.09 -20.33 -4.20
C VAL A 388 -6.84 -21.82 -3.99
N TYR A 389 -7.44 -22.65 -4.84
CA TYR A 389 -7.39 -24.10 -4.76
C TYR A 389 -6.61 -24.64 -5.95
N LEU A 390 -5.57 -25.42 -5.66
CA LEU A 390 -4.72 -26.07 -6.65
C LEU A 390 -4.91 -27.59 -6.60
N ASP A 391 -4.89 -28.21 -7.78
CA ASP A 391 -4.89 -29.66 -7.93
C ASP A 391 -3.48 -30.26 -7.71
N ALA A 392 -3.36 -31.58 -7.89
CA ALA A 392 -2.11 -32.30 -7.74
C ALA A 392 -1.03 -31.86 -8.74
N ASP A 393 -1.45 -31.36 -9.91
CA ASP A 393 -0.59 -30.82 -10.98
C ASP A 393 -0.22 -29.34 -10.73
N ARG A 394 -0.55 -28.82 -9.54
CA ARG A 394 -0.29 -27.44 -9.10
C ARG A 394 -0.92 -26.40 -10.03
N GLN A 395 -2.07 -26.74 -10.58
CA GLN A 395 -2.87 -25.86 -11.41
C GLN A 395 -4.02 -25.30 -10.58
N ILE A 396 -4.26 -24.00 -10.70
CA ILE A 396 -5.47 -23.41 -10.11
C ILE A 396 -6.67 -23.98 -10.85
N TYR A 397 -7.58 -24.60 -10.11
CA TYR A 397 -8.85 -25.08 -10.65
C TYR A 397 -10.05 -24.30 -10.08
N LYS A 398 -9.87 -23.64 -8.92
CA LYS A 398 -10.91 -22.85 -8.29
C LYS A 398 -10.31 -21.69 -7.50
N SER A 399 -11.01 -20.57 -7.49
CA SER A 399 -10.74 -19.43 -6.60
C SER A 399 -12.03 -18.87 -6.02
N LEU A 400 -12.04 -18.55 -4.73
CA LEU A 400 -13.13 -17.89 -4.02
C LEU A 400 -12.68 -16.47 -3.68
N ILE A 401 -13.32 -15.47 -4.26
CA ILE A 401 -13.03 -14.06 -4.02
C ILE A 401 -14.11 -13.49 -3.11
N ARG A 402 -13.70 -12.78 -2.06
CA ARG A 402 -14.59 -12.12 -1.11
C ARG A 402 -14.23 -10.66 -0.96
N GLN A 403 -15.23 -9.79 -1.16
CA GLN A 403 -15.15 -8.37 -0.83
C GLN A 403 -16.50 -7.95 -0.24
N GLU A 404 -17.34 -7.25 -1.01
CA GLU A 404 -18.76 -7.00 -0.65
C GLU A 404 -19.62 -8.24 -0.95
N ASP A 405 -19.37 -8.88 -2.08
CA ASP A 405 -19.99 -10.12 -2.52
C ASP A 405 -18.97 -11.26 -2.53
N THR A 406 -19.47 -12.49 -2.69
CA THR A 406 -18.63 -13.67 -2.95
C THR A 406 -18.73 -14.07 -4.40
N TYR A 407 -17.58 -14.22 -5.06
CA TYR A 407 -17.46 -14.73 -6.42
C TYR A 407 -16.65 -16.02 -6.44
N VAL A 408 -17.04 -16.95 -7.31
CA VAL A 408 -16.33 -18.21 -7.53
C VAL A 408 -15.80 -18.21 -8.96
N LEU A 409 -14.49 -18.35 -9.11
CA LEU A 409 -13.84 -18.62 -10.38
C LEU A 409 -13.63 -20.14 -10.46
N GLU A 410 -14.23 -20.78 -11.45
CA GLU A 410 -14.09 -22.23 -11.68
C GLU A 410 -13.43 -22.46 -13.03
N ARG A 411 -12.33 -23.21 -13.03
CA ARG A 411 -11.62 -23.55 -14.27
C ARG A 411 -12.53 -24.40 -15.15
N THR A 412 -12.62 -24.02 -16.42
CA THR A 412 -13.51 -24.67 -17.38
C THR A 412 -12.91 -24.61 -18.79
N GLY A 413 -13.56 -25.29 -19.74
CA GLY A 413 -13.20 -25.23 -21.15
C GLY A 413 -13.74 -23.98 -21.84
N VAL A 414 -13.02 -23.49 -22.85
CA VAL A 414 -13.45 -22.37 -23.69
C VAL A 414 -14.76 -22.64 -24.42
N GLU A 415 -15.06 -23.90 -24.79
CA GLU A 415 -16.34 -24.25 -25.39
C GLU A 415 -17.51 -24.09 -24.41
N THR A 416 -17.29 -24.38 -23.13
CA THR A 416 -18.32 -24.19 -22.08
C THR A 416 -18.61 -22.71 -21.91
N ILE A 417 -17.58 -21.86 -21.82
CA ILE A 417 -17.74 -20.41 -21.72
C ILE A 417 -18.49 -19.87 -22.94
N ALA A 418 -18.11 -20.31 -24.15
CA ALA A 418 -18.77 -19.87 -25.39
C ALA A 418 -20.26 -20.29 -25.48
N LYS A 419 -20.65 -21.39 -24.83
CA LYS A 419 -22.05 -21.82 -24.72
C LYS A 419 -22.83 -20.97 -23.72
N GLU A 420 -22.23 -20.59 -22.60
CA GLU A 420 -22.88 -19.78 -21.56
C GLU A 420 -22.96 -18.30 -21.93
N PHE A 421 -22.03 -17.79 -22.75
CA PHE A 421 -21.96 -16.40 -23.22
C PHE A 421 -21.95 -16.33 -24.75
N PRO A 422 -23.05 -16.71 -25.43
CA PRO A 422 -23.10 -16.84 -26.89
C PRO A 422 -22.83 -15.52 -27.63
N GLU A 423 -23.19 -14.37 -27.03
CA GLU A 423 -22.89 -13.03 -27.54
C GLU A 423 -21.38 -12.73 -27.65
N HIS A 424 -20.56 -13.46 -26.89
CA HIS A 424 -19.10 -13.34 -26.90
C HIS A 424 -18.39 -14.54 -27.54
N ALA A 425 -19.11 -15.58 -27.99
CA ALA A 425 -18.54 -16.83 -28.48
C ALA A 425 -17.47 -16.65 -29.57
N ARG A 426 -17.71 -15.77 -30.57
CA ARG A 426 -16.72 -15.49 -31.63
C ARG A 426 -15.42 -14.89 -31.08
N ARG A 427 -15.52 -13.98 -30.11
CA ARG A 427 -14.35 -13.34 -29.49
C ARG A 427 -13.62 -14.31 -28.56
N ILE A 428 -14.35 -15.10 -27.78
CA ILE A 428 -13.79 -16.17 -26.92
C ILE A 428 -12.97 -17.15 -27.75
N LEU A 429 -13.54 -17.69 -28.84
CA LEU A 429 -12.88 -18.66 -29.71
C LEU A 429 -11.70 -18.08 -30.50
N ARG A 430 -11.71 -16.77 -30.76
CA ARG A 430 -10.57 -16.08 -31.38
C ARG A 430 -9.45 -15.90 -30.37
N ASN A 431 -9.76 -15.34 -29.20
CA ASN A 431 -8.77 -15.05 -28.16
C ASN A 431 -8.16 -16.34 -27.58
N SER A 432 -8.87 -17.47 -27.62
CA SER A 432 -8.33 -18.77 -27.24
C SER A 432 -7.36 -19.38 -28.26
N ARG A 433 -7.16 -18.76 -29.43
CA ARG A 433 -6.30 -19.27 -30.52
C ARG A 433 -5.04 -18.45 -30.77
N THR A 434 -4.95 -17.24 -30.24
CA THR A 434 -3.89 -16.27 -30.57
C THR A 434 -3.37 -15.56 -29.33
N LEU A 435 -2.04 -15.60 -29.17
CA LEU A 435 -1.23 -14.80 -28.26
C LEU A 435 -0.23 -13.96 -29.07
#